data_AF-A0A6B9V4A2-F1
#
_entry.id   AF-A0A6B9V4A2-F1
#
_cell.length_a   1.000
_cell.length_b   1.000
_cell.length_c   1.000
_cell.angle_alpha   90.00
_cell.angle_beta   90.00
_cell.angle_gamma   90.00
#
_symmetry.space_group_name_H-M   'P 1'
#
loop_
_entity.id
_entity.type
_entity.pdbx_description
1 polymer ?
#
loop_
_entity_poly.entity_id
_entity_poly.type
_entity_poly.pdbx_seq_one_letter_code
_entity_poly.pdbx_strand_id
1 'polypeptide(L)'
;MSWYKRRNIKELHKALHRCHDQLQQFSHVNKKALDQYINFTEQREELQKRQAELDAGDEKIRELISVLDQRKDESIERTFKGVARHFREVFSELVPRGHGHLVMMKKKDGGHDDDEDDEDGPRKANPEGRVEKYIGVKVKASAFLLCPFYL
;
A
#
# COMPACT_ATOMS: atom_id res chain seq x y z
N MET A 1 -39.05 53.00 -11.66
CA MET A 1 -38.52 53.77 -12.81
C MET A 1 -38.93 55.27 -12.84
N SER A 2 -39.41 55.88 -11.75
CA SER A 2 -39.88 57.30 -11.72
C SER A 2 -38.83 58.32 -11.20
N TRP A 3 -37.72 57.84 -10.61
CA TRP A 3 -36.73 58.68 -9.92
C TRP A 3 -35.94 59.64 -10.82
N TYR A 4 -35.71 59.28 -12.08
CA TYR A 4 -34.96 60.13 -13.02
C TYR A 4 -35.83 61.17 -13.73
N LYS A 5 -37.16 60.97 -13.79
CA LYS A 5 -38.11 61.85 -14.49
C LYS A 5 -38.34 63.21 -13.80
N ARG A 6 -38.02 63.33 -12.51
CA ARG A 6 -38.22 64.55 -11.68
C ARG A 6 -36.94 65.34 -11.43
N ARG A 7 -35.79 64.93 -11.98
CA ARG A 7 -34.50 65.58 -11.77
C ARG A 7 -34.19 66.58 -12.88
N ASN A 8 -33.56 67.69 -12.50
CA ASN A 8 -33.01 68.65 -13.43
C ASN A 8 -31.82 68.02 -14.19
N ILE A 9 -31.67 68.34 -15.47
CA ILE A 9 -30.53 67.98 -16.34
C ILE A 9 -29.17 68.08 -15.61
N LYS A 10 -28.94 69.13 -14.80
CA LYS A 10 -27.69 69.30 -14.04
C LYS A 10 -27.45 68.18 -13.02
N GLU A 11 -28.49 67.73 -12.35
CA GLU A 11 -28.40 66.64 -11.37
C GLU A 11 -28.20 65.28 -12.05
N LEU A 12 -28.85 65.08 -13.21
CA LEU A 12 -28.64 63.89 -14.05
C LEU A 12 -27.21 63.83 -14.57
N HIS A 13 -26.64 64.94 -15.05
CA HIS A 13 -25.23 65.00 -15.46
C HIS A 13 -24.28 64.69 -14.31
N LYS A 14 -24.53 65.22 -13.10
CA LYS A 14 -23.70 64.94 -11.92
C LYS A 14 -23.83 63.48 -11.46
N ALA A 15 -24.98 62.84 -11.66
CA ALA A 15 -25.16 61.41 -11.38
C ALA A 15 -24.46 60.55 -12.44
N LEU A 16 -24.56 60.92 -13.72
CA LEU A 16 -23.89 60.27 -14.83
C LEU A 16 -22.36 60.30 -14.68
N HIS A 17 -21.80 61.47 -14.35
CA HIS A 17 -20.37 61.61 -14.08
C HIS A 17 -19.91 60.75 -12.91
N ARG A 18 -20.65 60.76 -11.79
CA ARG A 18 -20.33 59.89 -10.64
C ARG A 18 -20.35 58.41 -11.01
N CYS A 19 -21.37 57.95 -11.74
CA CYS A 19 -21.42 56.58 -12.23
C CYS A 19 -20.26 56.27 -13.18
N HIS A 20 -19.89 57.21 -14.05
CA HIS A 20 -18.78 57.04 -14.98
C HIS A 20 -17.43 56.92 -14.26
N ASP A 21 -17.18 57.81 -13.28
CA ASP A 21 -15.97 57.78 -12.46
C ASP A 21 -15.87 56.48 -11.64
N GLN A 22 -17.00 55.98 -11.13
CA GLN A 22 -17.07 54.67 -10.47
C GLN A 22 -16.79 53.51 -11.44
N LEU A 23 -17.27 53.58 -12.69
CA LEU A 23 -17.01 52.54 -13.70
C LEU A 23 -15.53 52.53 -14.11
N GLN A 24 -14.91 53.71 -14.23
CA GLN A 24 -13.49 53.87 -14.57
C GLN A 24 -12.55 53.22 -13.55
N GLN A 25 -12.95 53.17 -12.27
CA GLN A 25 -12.20 52.47 -11.22
C GLN A 25 -12.09 50.96 -11.49
N PHE A 26 -13.03 50.37 -12.22
CA PHE A 26 -13.00 48.97 -12.65
C PHE A 26 -12.48 48.78 -14.08
N SER A 27 -11.71 49.75 -14.61
CA SER A 27 -11.18 49.68 -15.98
C SER A 27 -10.27 48.47 -16.24
N HIS A 28 -9.62 47.95 -15.19
CA HIS A 28 -8.72 46.80 -15.24
C HIS A 28 -9.37 45.51 -14.72
N VAL A 29 -10.45 45.08 -15.38
CA VAL A 29 -11.10 43.79 -15.08
C VAL A 29 -10.64 42.69 -16.05
N ASN A 30 -10.43 41.48 -15.52
CA ASN A 30 -10.16 40.31 -16.33
C ASN A 30 -11.43 39.88 -17.07
N LYS A 31 -11.53 40.27 -18.34
CA LYS A 31 -12.67 39.94 -19.20
C LYS A 31 -12.80 38.44 -19.51
N LYS A 32 -11.74 37.66 -19.29
CA LYS A 32 -11.72 36.19 -19.47
C LYS A 32 -12.07 35.42 -18.19
N ALA A 33 -12.35 36.11 -17.08
CA ALA A 33 -12.57 35.46 -15.80
C ALA A 33 -13.68 34.42 -15.83
N LEU A 34 -14.76 34.68 -16.58
CA LEU A 34 -15.87 33.74 -16.71
C LEU A 34 -15.44 32.47 -17.46
N ASP A 35 -14.84 32.62 -18.64
CA ASP A 35 -14.38 31.49 -19.46
C ASP A 35 -13.32 30.66 -18.71
N GLN A 36 -12.38 31.33 -18.03
CA GLN A 36 -11.37 30.68 -17.20
C GLN A 36 -11.98 29.94 -16.01
N TYR A 37 -12.96 30.54 -15.33
CA TYR A 37 -13.64 29.90 -14.21
C TYR A 37 -14.36 28.63 -14.65
N ILE A 38 -15.07 28.67 -15.77
CA ILE A 38 -15.77 27.49 -16.32
C ILE A 38 -14.75 26.40 -16.65
N ASN A 39 -13.73 26.72 -17.45
CA ASN A 39 -12.71 25.74 -17.85
C ASN A 39 -11.95 25.15 -16.65
N PHE A 40 -11.57 25.95 -15.66
CA PHE A 40 -10.89 25.44 -14.46
C PHE A 40 -11.81 24.65 -13.54
N THR A 41 -13.11 24.95 -13.52
CA THR A 41 -14.09 24.17 -12.76
C THR A 41 -14.25 22.78 -13.37
N GLU A 42 -14.38 22.70 -14.70
CA GLU A 42 -14.45 21.42 -15.43
C GLU A 42 -13.17 20.59 -15.24
N GLN A 43 -11.99 21.20 -15.39
CA GLN A 43 -10.71 20.53 -15.14
C GLN A 43 -10.58 20.02 -13.71
N ARG A 44 -11.03 20.80 -12.72
CA ARG A 44 -11.02 20.39 -11.32
C ARG A 44 -11.92 19.18 -11.09
N GLU A 45 -13.12 19.18 -11.66
CA GLU A 45 -14.05 18.05 -11.53
C GLU A 45 -13.49 16.78 -12.17
N GLU A 46 -12.86 16.88 -13.35
CA GLU A 46 -12.19 15.75 -13.99
C GLU A 46 -11.03 15.20 -13.13
N LEU A 47 -10.20 16.08 -12.59
CA LEU A 47 -9.09 15.70 -11.70
C LEU A 47 -9.59 15.06 -10.41
N GLN A 48 -10.66 15.59 -9.81
CA GLN A 48 -11.28 15.01 -8.62
C GLN A 48 -11.83 13.62 -8.89
N LYS A 49 -12.48 13.41 -10.04
CA LYS A 49 -12.95 12.09 -10.43
C LYS A 49 -11.80 11.10 -10.60
N ARG A 50 -10.73 11.49 -11.30
CA ARG A 50 -9.52 10.66 -11.47
C ARG A 50 -8.86 10.33 -10.13
N GLN A 51 -8.78 11.29 -9.21
CA GLN A 51 -8.26 11.05 -7.87
C GLN A 51 -9.07 9.98 -7.15
N ALA A 52 -10.40 10.09 -7.16
CA ALA A 52 -11.27 9.11 -6.52
C ALA A 52 -11.14 7.71 -7.15
N GLU A 53 -10.98 7.63 -8.48
CA GLU A 53 -10.72 6.36 -9.18
C GLU A 53 -9.37 5.75 -8.77
N LEU A 54 -8.32 6.56 -8.63
CA LEU A 54 -7.01 6.11 -8.18
C LEU A 54 -7.03 5.65 -6.73
N ASP A 55 -7.68 6.38 -5.84
CA ASP A 55 -7.80 6.01 -4.42
C ASP A 55 -8.54 4.67 -4.26
N ALA A 56 -9.64 4.48 -5.00
CA ALA A 56 -10.35 3.20 -5.04
C ALA A 56 -9.52 2.07 -5.67
N GLY A 57 -8.64 2.41 -6.62
CA GLY A 57 -7.66 1.48 -7.20
C GLY A 57 -6.61 1.03 -6.18
N ASP A 58 -6.05 1.96 -5.42
CA ASP A 58 -5.06 1.68 -4.36
C ASP A 58 -5.65 0.75 -3.29
N GLU A 59 -6.88 1.02 -2.84
CA GLU A 59 -7.57 0.18 -1.86
C GLU A 59 -7.73 -1.27 -2.37
N LYS A 60 -8.18 -1.44 -3.62
CA LYS A 60 -8.32 -2.77 -4.24
C LYS A 60 -7.00 -3.50 -4.39
N ILE A 61 -5.92 -2.78 -4.71
CA ILE A 61 -4.58 -3.37 -4.82
C ILE A 61 -4.12 -3.86 -3.45
N ARG A 62 -4.31 -3.07 -2.38
CA ARG A 62 -3.96 -3.46 -1.01
C ARG A 62 -4.75 -4.68 -0.55
N GLU A 63 -6.05 -4.71 -0.81
CA GLU A 63 -6.90 -5.87 -0.49
C GLU A 63 -6.40 -7.12 -1.23
N LEU A 64 -6.14 -7.01 -2.53
CA LEU A 64 -5.62 -8.12 -3.33
C LEU A 64 -4.27 -8.63 -2.79
N ILE A 65 -3.36 -7.73 -2.44
CA ILE A 65 -2.06 -8.09 -1.85
C ILE A 65 -2.26 -8.89 -0.57
N SER A 66 -3.18 -8.47 0.31
CA SER A 66 -3.51 -9.16 1.56
C SER A 66 -4.06 -10.57 1.30
N VAL A 67 -4.98 -10.72 0.35
CA VAL A 67 -5.54 -12.03 -0.02
C VAL A 67 -4.46 -12.94 -0.62
N LEU A 68 -3.58 -12.39 -1.45
CA LEU A 68 -2.47 -13.15 -2.04
C LEU A 68 -1.46 -13.60 -0.97
N ASP A 69 -1.18 -12.77 0.04
CA ASP A 69 -0.34 -13.17 1.18
C ASP A 69 -0.93 -14.34 1.95
N GLN A 70 -2.22 -14.25 2.27
CA GLN A 70 -2.90 -15.32 2.98
C GLN A 70 -2.86 -16.62 2.17
N ARG A 71 -3.17 -16.57 0.87
CA ARG A 71 -3.13 -17.74 -0.01
C ARG A 71 -1.73 -18.33 -0.16
N LYS A 72 -0.71 -17.47 -0.21
CA LYS A 72 0.70 -17.88 -0.22
C LYS A 72 1.03 -18.65 1.05
N ASP A 73 0.71 -18.09 2.21
CA ASP A 73 0.96 -18.72 3.51
C ASP A 73 0.25 -20.08 3.65
N GLU A 74 -1.04 -20.14 3.30
CA GLU A 74 -1.82 -21.37 3.32
C GLU A 74 -1.24 -22.44 2.38
N SER A 75 -0.80 -22.03 1.20
CA SER A 75 -0.19 -22.94 0.22
C SER A 75 1.15 -23.47 0.71
N ILE A 76 2.00 -22.62 1.29
CA ILE A 76 3.29 -23.01 1.87
C ILE A 76 3.09 -23.98 3.04
N GLU A 77 2.15 -23.72 3.95
CA GLU A 77 1.87 -24.62 5.08
C GLU A 77 1.34 -25.98 4.61
N ARG A 78 0.44 -25.99 3.62
CA ARG A 78 -0.13 -27.21 3.06
C ARG A 78 0.95 -28.07 2.40
N THR A 79 1.79 -27.47 1.54
CA THR A 79 2.86 -28.20 0.86
C THR A 79 3.88 -28.73 1.86
N PHE A 80 4.28 -27.92 2.84
CA PHE A 80 5.20 -28.35 3.89
C PHE A 80 4.68 -29.54 4.69
N LYS A 81 3.41 -29.52 5.13
CA LYS A 81 2.81 -30.65 5.84
C LYS A 81 2.84 -31.93 5.01
N GLY A 82 2.57 -31.82 3.71
CA GLY A 82 2.68 -32.91 2.76
C GLY A 82 4.11 -33.45 2.70
N VAL A 83 5.09 -32.59 2.42
CA VAL A 83 6.50 -32.98 2.30
C VAL A 83 7.03 -33.58 3.61
N ALA A 84 6.71 -32.97 4.77
CA ALA A 84 7.13 -33.46 6.08
C ALA A 84 6.61 -34.86 6.40
N ARG A 85 5.37 -35.17 5.98
CA ARG A 85 4.81 -36.52 6.13
C ARG A 85 5.58 -37.55 5.30
N HIS A 86 5.75 -37.29 4.00
CA HIS A 86 6.46 -38.22 3.12
C HIS A 86 7.93 -38.37 3.51
N PHE A 87 8.57 -37.28 3.94
CA PHE A 87 9.94 -37.32 4.45
C PHE A 87 10.08 -38.30 5.61
N ARG A 88 9.17 -38.23 6.60
CA ARG A 88 9.19 -39.13 7.75
C ARG A 88 8.96 -40.59 7.34
N GLU A 89 8.02 -40.84 6.44
CA GLU A 89 7.72 -42.19 5.91
C GLU A 89 8.96 -42.79 5.24
N VAL A 90 9.53 -42.08 4.25
CA VAL A 90 10.73 -42.52 3.51
C VAL A 90 11.94 -42.65 4.44
N PHE A 91 12.13 -41.73 5.38
CA PHE A 91 13.25 -41.81 6.32
C PHE A 91 13.17 -43.06 7.21
N SER A 92 11.97 -43.43 7.66
CA SER A 92 11.77 -44.62 8.50
C SER A 92 12.01 -45.94 7.76
N GLU A 93 11.80 -45.96 6.45
CA GLU A 93 12.15 -47.10 5.58
C GLU A 93 13.67 -47.20 5.36
N LEU A 94 14.35 -46.07 5.19
CA LEU A 94 15.78 -46.02 4.93
C LEU A 94 16.65 -46.24 6.18
N VAL A 95 16.20 -45.78 7.36
CA VAL A 95 16.97 -45.85 8.61
C VAL A 95 16.18 -46.64 9.65
N PRO A 96 16.42 -47.96 9.76
CA PRO A 96 15.80 -48.79 10.79
C PRO A 96 16.11 -48.26 12.19
N ARG A 97 15.08 -48.06 13.02
CA ARG A 97 15.20 -47.46 14.38
C ARG A 97 15.67 -46.00 14.42
N GLY A 98 15.58 -45.28 13.31
CA GLY A 98 15.78 -43.82 13.23
C GLY A 98 14.48 -43.05 13.03
N HIS A 99 14.51 -41.76 13.38
CA HIS A 99 13.41 -40.82 13.15
C HIS A 99 13.90 -39.53 12.49
N GLY A 100 13.26 -39.14 11.39
CA GLY A 100 13.50 -37.89 10.68
C GLY A 100 12.27 -36.98 10.70
N HIS A 101 12.48 -35.69 10.96
CA HIS A 101 11.43 -34.66 10.98
C HIS A 101 11.91 -33.40 10.26
N LEU A 102 11.01 -32.77 9.49
CA LEU A 102 11.21 -31.43 8.95
C LEU A 102 10.59 -30.40 9.89
N VAL A 103 11.29 -29.28 10.09
CA VAL A 103 10.85 -28.14 10.91
C VAL A 103 10.88 -26.89 10.03
N MET A 104 9.72 -26.26 9.86
CA MET A 104 9.62 -25.01 9.12
C MET A 104 10.21 -23.87 9.96
N MET A 105 11.15 -23.12 9.38
CA MET A 105 11.81 -22.00 10.04
C MET A 105 11.07 -20.71 9.69
N LYS A 106 10.66 -19.98 10.72
CA LYS A 106 10.05 -18.65 10.60
C LYS A 106 11.07 -17.57 10.94
N LYS A 107 10.96 -16.41 10.31
CA LYS A 107 11.76 -15.25 10.69
C LYS A 107 11.38 -14.87 12.12
N LYS A 108 12.34 -14.74 13.04
CA LYS A 108 12.08 -14.23 14.39
C LYS A 108 11.64 -12.77 14.20
N ASP A 109 10.38 -12.46 14.51
CA ASP A 109 9.94 -11.07 14.64
C ASP A 109 10.81 -10.45 15.74
N GLY A 110 11.52 -9.35 15.45
CA GLY A 110 12.65 -8.83 16.22
C GLY A 110 12.41 -8.67 17.73
N GLY A 111 12.61 -9.75 18.47
CA GLY A 111 12.61 -9.84 19.93
C GLY A 111 13.94 -10.40 20.39
N HIS A 112 14.71 -9.51 21.00
CA HIS A 112 15.93 -9.71 21.77
C HIS A 112 15.86 -11.00 22.62
N ASP A 113 16.64 -12.01 22.23
CA ASP A 113 17.26 -12.93 23.16
C ASP A 113 18.69 -13.09 22.66
N ASP A 114 19.64 -12.75 23.51
CA ASP A 114 21.06 -13.02 23.34
C ASP A 114 21.26 -14.50 23.05
N ASP A 115 21.85 -14.81 21.90
CA ASP A 115 22.76 -15.94 21.72
C ASP A 115 23.59 -15.62 20.46
N GLU A 116 24.91 -15.60 20.67
CA GLU A 116 25.95 -15.22 19.73
C GLU A 116 26.03 -16.16 18.51
N ASP A 117 26.64 -15.63 17.44
CA ASP A 117 27.02 -16.26 16.17
C ASP A 117 25.92 -16.61 15.15
N ASP A 118 25.76 -15.71 14.16
CA ASP A 118 26.15 -16.02 12.78
C ASP A 118 26.06 -14.78 11.88
N GLU A 119 27.19 -14.48 11.23
CA GLU A 119 27.41 -13.43 10.25
C GLU A 119 26.68 -13.76 8.92
N ASP A 120 25.62 -13.01 8.58
CA ASP A 120 25.11 -12.95 7.19
C ASP A 120 24.69 -11.51 6.85
N GLY A 121 25.17 -11.03 5.70
CA GLY A 121 25.26 -9.61 5.34
C GLY A 121 23.92 -8.85 5.19
N PRO A 122 23.96 -7.56 4.81
CA PRO A 122 22.80 -6.69 4.83
C PRO A 122 21.79 -7.12 3.75
N ARG A 123 20.82 -7.97 4.12
CA ARG A 123 19.66 -8.26 3.28
C ARG A 123 18.84 -6.99 3.16
N LYS A 124 18.82 -6.43 1.95
CA LYS A 124 18.01 -5.26 1.59
C LYS A 124 16.60 -5.45 2.15
N ALA A 125 16.23 -4.59 3.10
CA ALA A 125 14.85 -4.48 3.53
C ALA A 125 14.00 -4.24 2.28
N ASN A 126 13.05 -5.14 2.02
CA ASN A 126 12.04 -4.91 1.01
C ASN A 126 11.39 -3.54 1.35
N PRO A 127 11.42 -2.55 0.44
CA PRO A 127 10.90 -1.20 0.73
C PRO A 127 9.42 -1.18 1.14
N GLU A 128 8.70 -2.29 0.98
CA GLU A 128 7.30 -2.44 1.39
C GLU A 128 7.09 -2.93 2.83
N GLY A 129 8.14 -3.12 3.64
CA GLY A 129 8.00 -3.59 5.03
C GLY A 129 7.42 -5.01 5.16
N ARG A 130 7.24 -5.72 4.03
CA ARG A 130 6.65 -7.05 3.96
C ARG A 130 7.73 -8.08 4.30
N VAL A 131 7.81 -8.41 5.58
CA VAL A 131 8.74 -9.42 6.11
C VAL A 131 8.28 -10.80 5.61
N GLU A 132 9.11 -11.48 4.82
CA GLU A 132 8.87 -12.88 4.49
C GLU A 132 8.86 -13.72 5.78
N LYS A 133 7.69 -14.30 6.07
CA LYS A 133 7.40 -15.06 7.29
C LYS A 133 8.24 -16.33 7.45
N TYR A 134 8.64 -16.95 6.33
CA TYR A 134 9.36 -18.22 6.30
C TYR A 134 10.76 -18.02 5.73
N ILE A 135 11.78 -18.49 6.45
CA ILE A 135 13.20 -18.31 6.08
C ILE A 135 13.86 -19.60 5.59
N GLY A 136 13.22 -20.76 5.80
CA GLY A 136 13.75 -22.04 5.35
C GLY A 136 13.13 -23.24 6.02
N VAL A 137 13.75 -24.41 5.84
CA VAL A 137 13.35 -25.69 6.45
C VAL A 137 14.58 -26.31 7.11
N LYS A 138 14.47 -26.68 8.38
CA LYS A 138 15.49 -27.40 9.14
C LYS A 138 15.15 -28.89 9.19
N VAL A 139 16.15 -29.73 8.94
CA VAL A 139 16.03 -31.20 9.10
C VAL A 139 16.50 -31.57 10.50
N LYS A 140 15.71 -32.38 11.21
CA LYS A 140 16.09 -33.03 12.48
C LYS A 140 16.05 -34.54 12.29
N ALA A 141 17.17 -35.20 12.48
CA ALA A 141 17.27 -36.65 12.39
C ALA A 141 17.86 -37.22 13.68
N SER A 142 17.40 -38.40 14.07
CA SER A 142 17.96 -39.21 15.15
C SER A 142 18.09 -40.64 14.65
N ALA A 143 19.21 -41.28 14.97
CA ALA A 143 19.44 -42.69 14.66
C ALA A 143 20.14 -43.31 15.87
N PHE A 144 19.60 -44.42 16.36
CA PHE A 144 20.33 -45.23 17.34
C PHE A 144 21.37 -46.05 16.59
N LEU A 145 22.63 -45.61 16.65
CA LEU A 145 23.74 -46.50 16.38
C LEU A 145 23.74 -47.54 17.50
N LEU A 146 23.31 -48.77 17.20
CA LEU A 146 23.73 -49.91 17.99
C LEU A 146 25.25 -49.94 17.86
N CYS A 147 25.97 -49.42 18.86
CA CYS A 147 27.36 -49.74 19.06
C CYS A 147 27.46 -51.27 18.99
N PRO A 148 28.29 -51.84 18.10
CA PRO A 148 28.56 -53.26 18.12
C PRO A 148 29.52 -53.52 19.28
N PHE A 149 29.01 -53.44 20.52
CA PHE A 149 29.58 -54.20 21.63
C PHE A 149 28.85 -55.53 21.65
N TYR A 150 29.25 -56.42 20.74
CA TYR A 150 29.14 -57.85 20.98
C TYR A 150 30.55 -58.43 20.88
N LEU A 151 30.97 -58.90 22.05
CA LEU A 151 32.10 -59.77 22.36
C LEU A 151 32.09 -61.04 21.51
#